data_AF-A0A3D2B168-F1
#
_entry.id   AF-A0A3D2B168-F1
#
_cell.length_a   1.000
_cell.length_b   1.000
_cell.length_c   1.000
_cell.angle_alpha   90.00
_cell.angle_beta   90.00
_cell.angle_gamma   90.00
#
_symmetry.space_group_name_H-M   'P 1'
#
loop_
_entity.id
_entity.type
_entity.pdbx_description
1 polymer ?
#
loop_
_entity_poly.entity_id
_entity_poly.type
_entity_poly.pdbx_seq_one_letter_code
_entity_poly.pdbx_strand_id
1 'polypeptide(L)' 'GSSQAALRIREAAQLGFRRCVVPAANHEKHDLKDFETIPVGAVDEALDVLIT' A
#
# COMPACT_ATOMS: atom_id res chain seq x y z
N GLY A 1 -3.65 12.71 -2.22
CA GLY A 1 -2.51 11.83 -2.52
C GLY A 1 -1.31 12.26 -1.70
N SER A 2 -0.35 11.37 -1.47
CA SER A 2 0.91 11.69 -0.81
C SER A 2 2.03 11.79 -1.84
N SER A 3 2.98 12.71 -1.64
CA SER A 3 4.13 12.78 -2.51
C SER A 3 5.02 11.55 -2.34
N GLN A 4 5.58 11.07 -3.45
CA GLN A 4 6.53 9.94 -3.49
C GLN A 4 5.97 8.59 -3.02
N ALA A 5 4.67 8.33 -3.22
CA ALA A 5 4.05 7.07 -2.82
C ALA A 5 4.79 5.83 -3.37
N ALA A 6 5.14 5.85 -4.67
CA ALA A 6 5.87 4.74 -5.31
C ALA A 6 7.23 4.45 -4.64
N LEU A 7 7.97 5.48 -4.21
CA LEU A 7 9.25 5.28 -3.50
C LEU A 7 9.02 4.61 -2.15
N ARG A 8 8.06 5.10 -1.37
CA ARG A 8 7.73 4.57 -0.04
C ARG A 8 7.25 3.12 -0.08
N ILE A 9 6.47 2.76 -1.11
CA ILE A 9 6.02 1.37 -1.33
C ILE A 9 7.24 0.47 -1.59
N ARG A 10 8.17 0.88 -2.46
CA ARG A 10 9.38 0.10 -2.75
C ARG A 10 10.26 -0.09 -1.52
N GLU A 11 10.44 0.95 -0.71
CA GLU A 11 11.20 0.88 0.54
C GLU A 11 10.56 -0.10 1.54
N ALA A 12 9.23 -0.05 1.70
CA ALA A 12 8.51 -0.99 2.56
C ALA A 12 8.75 -2.45 2.12
N ALA A 13 8.71 -2.73 0.81
CA ALA A 13 9.02 -4.06 0.29
C ALA A 13 10.47 -4.49 0.58
N GLN A 14 11.44 -3.60 0.40
CA GLN A 14 12.85 -3.87 0.71
C GLN A 14 13.10 -4.14 2.20
N LEU A 15 12.32 -3.52 3.08
CA LEU A 15 12.39 -3.72 4.53
C LEU A 15 11.66 -4.98 5.01
N GLY A 16 11.09 -5.78 4.10
CA GLY A 16 10.46 -7.06 4.43
C GLY A 16 9.01 -6.95 4.91
N PHE A 17 8.36 -5.79 4.75
CA PHE A 17 6.90 -5.75 4.84
C PHE A 17 6.31 -6.60 3.71
N ARG A 18 5.10 -7.12 3.92
CA ARG A 18 4.39 -7.98 2.94
C ARG A 18 3.10 -7.38 2.42
N ARG A 19 2.53 -6.40 3.12
CA ARG A 19 1.27 -5.73 2.77
C ARG A 19 1.42 -4.23 3.01
N CYS A 20 0.87 -3.43 2.12
CA CYS A 20 0.88 -1.97 2.21
C CYS A 20 -0.48 -1.39 1.84
N VAL A 21 -1.17 -0.83 2.83
CA VAL A 21 -2.42 -0.09 2.62
C VAL A 21 -2.09 1.31 2.11
N VAL A 22 -2.66 1.69 0.98
CA VAL A 22 -2.38 2.97 0.32
C VAL A 22 -3.66 3.62 -0.18
N PRO A 23 -3.75 4.96 -0.21
CA PRO A 23 -4.86 5.63 -0.88
C PRO A 23 -4.98 5.16 -2.34
N ALA A 24 -6.18 4.91 -2.82
CA ALA A 24 -6.42 4.45 -4.20
C ALA A 24 -5.82 5.40 -5.24
N ALA A 25 -5.82 6.71 -4.97
CA ALA A 25 -5.19 7.73 -5.82
C ALA A 25 -3.65 7.64 -5.91
N ASN A 26 -3.01 6.91 -4.99
CA ASN A 26 -1.57 6.66 -4.95
C ASN A 26 -1.21 5.25 -5.45
N HIS A 27 -2.19 4.42 -5.77
CA HIS A 27 -1.97 3.03 -6.12
C HIS A 27 -1.49 2.92 -7.56
N GLU A 28 -0.20 2.64 -7.72
CA GLU A 28 0.40 2.25 -8.99
C GLU A 28 0.63 0.73 -9.01
N LYS A 29 0.49 0.12 -10.19
CA LYS A 29 0.85 -1.30 -10.33
C LYS A 29 2.35 -1.45 -10.17
N HIS A 30 2.77 -2.09 -9.09
CA HIS A 30 4.16 -2.47 -8.86
C HIS A 30 4.27 -3.98 -8.96
N ASP A 31 5.22 -4.46 -9.76
CA ASP A 31 5.58 -5.88 -9.81
C ASP A 31 6.61 -6.16 -8.70
N LEU A 32 6.14 -6.20 -7.46
CA LEU A 32 6.96 -6.47 -6.27
C LEU A 32 6.64 -7.88 -5.77
N LYS A 33 7.65 -8.75 -5.84
CA LYS A 33 7.53 -10.13 -5.40
C LYS A 33 7.17 -10.20 -3.91
N ASP A 34 6.20 -11.03 -3.56
CA ASP A 34 5.75 -11.28 -2.17
C ASP A 34 5.28 -10.03 -1.41
N PHE A 35 4.88 -8.97 -2.12
CA PHE A 35 4.42 -7.70 -1.57
C PHE A 35 3.08 -7.27 -2.18
N GLU A 36 2.05 -7.14 -1.34
CA GLU A 36 0.70 -6.76 -1.76
C GLU A 36 0.44 -5.28 -1.45
N THR A 37 0.02 -4.52 -2.46
CA THR A 37 -0.52 -3.16 -2.27
C THR A 37 -2.04 -3.20 -2.26
N ILE A 38 -2.65 -2.63 -1.21
CA ILE A 38 -4.10 -2.64 -1.00
C ILE A 38 -4.62 -1.20 -1.12
N PRO A 39 -5.28 -0.84 -2.23
CA PRO A 39 -5.85 0.48 -2.40
C PRO A 39 -7.10 0.68 -1.54
N VAL A 40 -7.22 1.85 -0.90
CA VAL A 40 -8.42 2.25 -0.14
C VAL A 40 -8.90 3.65 -0.52
N GLY A 41 -10.20 3.86 -0.57
CA GLY A 41 -10.85 5.15 -0.81
C GLY A 41 -11.13 5.94 0.47
N ALA A 42 -11.31 5.26 1.60
CA ALA A 42 -11.70 5.85 2.87
C ALA A 42 -11.08 5.11 4.07
N VAL A 43 -11.26 5.69 5.27
CA VAL A 43 -10.63 5.19 6.50
C VAL A 43 -11.28 3.90 6.99
N ASP A 44 -12.61 3.79 6.87
CA ASP A 44 -13.38 2.57 7.18
C ASP A 44 -12.87 1.38 6.36
N GLU A 45 -12.67 1.53 5.05
CA GLU A 45 -12.08 0.50 4.20
C GLU A 45 -10.67 0.08 4.69
N ALA A 46 -9.87 1.03 5.16
CA ALA A 46 -8.54 0.71 5.72
C ALA A 46 -8.63 -0.09 7.03
N LEU A 47 -9.63 0.21 7.87
CA LEU A 47 -9.86 -0.53 9.12
C LEU A 47 -10.30 -1.97 8.84
N ASP A 48 -11.21 -2.16 7.87
CA ASP A 48 -11.67 -3.48 7.43
C ASP A 48 -10.50 -4.34 6.92
N VAL A 49 -9.48 -3.74 6.31
CA VAL A 49 -8.28 -4.46 5.83
C VAL A 49 -7.34 -4.88 6.97
N LEU A 50 -7.29 -4.11 8.06
CA LEU A 50 -6.25 -4.23 9.09
C LEU A 50 -6.68 -4.99 10.35
N ILE A 51 -7.97 -4.98 10.66
CA ILE A 51 -8.50 -5.46 11.95
C ILE A 51 -9.28 -6.78 11.79
N THR A 52 -9.47 -7.23 10.54
CA THR A 52 -10.16 -8.49 10.19
C THR A 52 -9.16 -9.56 9.79
#